data_AF-A0A918S8A8-F1
#
_entry.id   AF-A0A918S8A8-F1
#
_cell.length_a   1.000
_cell.length_b   1.000
_cell.length_c   1.000
_cell.angle_alpha   90.00
_cell.angle_beta   90.00
_cell.angle_gamma   90.00
#
_symmetry.space_group_name_H-M   'P 1'
#
loop_
_entity.id
_entity.type
_entity.pdbx_description
1 polymer ?
#
loop_
_entity_poly.entity_id
_entity_poly.type
_entity_poly.pdbx_seq_one_letter_code
_entity_poly.pdbx_strand_id
1 'polypeptide(L)'
;MPISVVEKIYGTYEDKNILDLNMSLKTNKLNLVRTTETRAVYLRDVDVVVRELKEDGVEMFFYGDKSHIFHYLYPATSFGIKAFNQPMEDLIFLPCIEDKVIDKTKVAVFLMNSYPESTESIENVVEKELIKKGFKKSQKGSVEFLLKIEDQNFK
;
A
#
# COMPACT_ATOMS: atom_id res chain seq x y z
N MET A 1 30.92 -3.26 13.67
CA MET A 1 29.72 -2.39 13.72
C MET A 1 29.80 -1.41 12.56
N PRO A 2 28.80 -1.35 11.67
CA PRO A 2 28.92 -0.58 10.44
C PRO A 2 28.72 0.92 10.70
N ILE A 3 29.47 1.71 9.94
CA ILE A 3 29.64 3.18 10.00
C ILE A 3 28.30 3.95 9.93
N SER A 4 27.24 3.33 9.38
CA SER A 4 25.90 3.94 9.25
C SER A 4 25.16 4.19 10.58
N VAL A 5 25.55 3.52 11.67
CA VAL A 5 25.00 3.81 13.01
C VAL A 5 25.63 5.09 13.58
N VAL A 6 26.91 5.34 13.28
CA VAL A 6 27.65 6.49 13.81
C VAL A 6 27.20 7.79 13.14
N GLU A 7 26.98 7.76 11.82
CA GLU A 7 26.43 8.92 11.09
C GLU A 7 25.02 9.29 11.53
N LYS A 8 24.20 8.34 11.99
CA LYS A 8 22.86 8.64 12.52
C LYS A 8 22.86 9.32 13.89
N ILE A 9 23.88 9.09 14.72
CA ILE A 9 23.98 9.69 16.06
C ILE A 9 24.41 11.17 15.97
N TYR A 10 25.30 11.48 15.01
CA TYR A 10 25.82 12.84 14.82
C TYR A 10 25.16 13.60 13.66
N GLY A 11 24.42 12.90 12.81
CA GLY A 11 23.65 13.50 11.74
C GLY A 11 22.42 14.22 12.29
N THR A 12 22.26 15.48 11.91
CA THR A 12 21.00 16.23 12.04
C THR A 12 19.92 15.51 11.25
N TYR A 13 19.15 14.65 11.92
CA TYR A 13 17.91 14.16 11.35
C TYR A 13 16.86 15.28 11.54
N GLU A 14 16.60 15.98 10.44
CA GLU A 14 15.45 16.88 10.20
C GLU A 14 15.18 18.06 11.15
N ASP A 15 15.92 18.32 12.24
CA ASP A 15 16.13 19.68 12.80
C ASP A 15 16.92 19.74 14.13
N LYS A 16 17.32 18.63 14.77
CA LYS A 16 18.16 18.65 16.00
C LYS A 16 19.10 17.45 16.11
N ASN A 17 20.18 17.60 16.89
CA ASN A 17 21.12 16.52 17.22
C ASN A 17 20.43 15.48 18.12
N ILE A 18 20.71 14.17 17.93
CA ILE A 18 20.13 13.11 18.77
C ILE A 18 20.47 13.30 20.26
N LEU A 19 21.64 13.88 20.57
CA LEU A 19 22.03 14.20 21.95
C LEU A 19 21.14 15.30 22.57
N ASP A 20 20.50 16.13 21.73
CA ASP A 20 19.54 17.15 22.15
C ASP A 20 18.11 16.60 22.29
N LEU A 21 17.87 15.31 21.99
CA LEU A 21 16.58 14.64 22.17
C LEU A 21 16.32 14.21 23.62
N ASN A 22 17.14 14.64 24.59
CA ASN A 22 16.95 14.39 26.02
C ASN A 22 15.76 15.19 26.63
N MET A 23 14.74 15.45 25.81
CA MET A 23 13.46 16.01 26.22
C MET A 23 12.49 14.88 26.52
N SER A 24 11.78 14.97 27.64
CA SER A 24 10.66 14.05 27.90
C SER A 24 9.66 14.13 26.74
N LEU A 25 9.41 12.98 26.10
CA LEU A 25 8.44 12.84 25.02
C LEU A 25 7.09 13.39 25.51
N LYS A 26 6.61 14.44 24.85
CA LYS A 26 5.26 14.97 25.07
C LYS A 26 4.26 13.95 24.53
N THR A 27 3.98 12.91 25.31
CA THR A 27 3.09 11.80 24.96
C THR A 27 1.69 12.27 24.60
N ASN A 28 1.26 13.39 25.18
CA ASN A 28 0.03 14.09 24.83
C ASN A 28 0.02 14.72 23.43
N LYS A 29 1.18 14.91 22.77
CA LYS A 29 1.28 15.31 21.35
C LYS A 29 1.36 14.12 20.40
N LEU A 30 1.66 12.92 20.94
CA LEU A 30 1.63 11.66 20.18
C LEU A 30 0.22 11.09 20.05
N ASN A 31 -0.78 11.67 20.73
CA ASN A 31 -2.18 11.28 20.56
C ASN A 31 -2.66 11.43 19.11
N LEU A 32 -2.14 12.42 18.37
CA LEU A 32 -2.40 12.63 16.94
C LEU A 32 -1.69 11.60 16.04
N VAL A 33 -0.70 10.90 16.57
CA VAL A 33 0.09 9.86 15.87
C VAL A 33 -0.37 8.45 16.28
N ARG A 34 -1.22 8.32 17.31
CA ARG A 34 -1.79 7.03 17.70
C ARG A 34 -2.77 6.56 16.63
N THR A 35 -2.43 5.46 15.98
CA THR A 35 -3.37 4.71 15.15
C THR A 35 -4.50 4.19 16.03
N THR A 36 -5.74 4.30 15.55
CA THR A 36 -6.88 3.66 16.21
C THR A 36 -6.67 2.14 16.25
N GLU A 37 -7.28 1.47 17.23
CA GLU A 37 -7.24 0.00 17.30
C GLU A 37 -7.74 -0.63 16.00
N THR A 38 -8.80 -0.07 15.41
CA THR A 38 -9.34 -0.47 14.11
C THR A 38 -8.29 -0.40 12.99
N ARG A 39 -7.52 0.68 12.92
CA ARG A 39 -6.46 0.82 11.91
C ARG A 39 -5.32 -0.17 12.14
N ALA A 40 -4.97 -0.43 13.40
CA ALA A 40 -3.94 -1.41 13.74
C ALA A 40 -4.37 -2.86 13.45
N VAL A 41 -5.65 -3.19 13.67
CA VAL A 41 -6.24 -4.48 13.26
C VAL A 41 -6.21 -4.61 11.74
N TYR A 42 -6.70 -3.61 11.02
CA TYR A 42 -6.72 -3.63 9.54
C TYR A 42 -5.32 -3.82 8.95
N LEU A 43 -4.30 -3.11 9.45
CA LEU A 43 -2.93 -3.26 8.96
C LEU A 43 -2.38 -4.67 9.21
N ARG A 44 -2.73 -5.30 10.34
CA ARG A 44 -2.35 -6.70 10.61
C ARG A 44 -3.07 -7.66 9.66
N ASP A 45 -4.33 -7.41 9.34
CA ASP A 45 -5.06 -8.22 8.36
C ASP A 45 -4.42 -8.09 6.97
N VAL A 46 -4.02 -6.87 6.57
CA VAL A 46 -3.28 -6.64 5.32
C VAL A 46 -1.95 -7.40 5.32
N ASP A 47 -1.18 -7.37 6.41
CA ASP A 47 0.08 -8.13 6.53
C ASP A 47 -0.13 -9.64 6.28
N VAL A 48 -1.19 -10.21 6.86
CA VAL A 48 -1.52 -11.63 6.69
C VAL A 48 -1.86 -11.93 5.24
N VAL A 49 -2.76 -11.15 4.64
CA VAL A 49 -3.19 -11.35 3.24
C VAL A 49 -2.03 -11.18 2.27
N VAL A 50 -1.20 -10.15 2.47
CA VAL A 50 -0.01 -9.89 1.63
C VAL A 50 0.97 -11.05 1.71
N ARG A 51 1.21 -11.60 2.90
CA ARG A 51 2.08 -12.76 3.07
C ARG A 51 1.55 -13.98 2.33
N GLU A 52 0.27 -14.31 2.51
CA GLU A 52 -0.36 -15.46 1.84
C GLU A 52 -0.29 -15.34 0.30
N LEU A 53 -0.67 -14.17 -0.24
CA LEU A 53 -0.62 -13.91 -1.67
C LEU A 53 0.81 -14.01 -2.21
N LYS A 54 1.79 -13.54 -1.45
CA LYS A 54 3.21 -13.65 -1.82
C LYS A 54 3.69 -15.10 -1.84
N GLU A 55 3.27 -15.91 -0.87
CA GLU A 55 3.55 -17.35 -0.81
C GLU A 55 2.95 -18.09 -2.02
N ASP A 56 1.79 -17.64 -2.51
CA ASP A 56 1.12 -18.17 -3.71
C ASP A 56 1.71 -17.67 -5.04
N GLY A 57 2.76 -16.83 -4.97
CA GLY A 57 3.41 -16.22 -6.12
C GLY A 57 2.57 -15.14 -6.81
N VAL A 58 1.66 -14.49 -6.08
CA VAL A 58 0.82 -13.40 -6.57
C VAL A 58 1.56 -12.08 -6.42
N GLU A 59 1.64 -11.32 -7.51
CA GLU A 59 2.19 -9.97 -7.51
C GLU A 59 1.15 -8.97 -7.02
N MET A 60 1.54 -8.09 -6.12
CA MET A 60 0.60 -7.20 -5.43
C MET A 60 0.84 -5.76 -5.80
N PHE A 61 -0.25 -5.06 -6.08
CA PHE A 61 -0.27 -3.64 -6.41
C PHE A 61 -1.26 -2.93 -5.52
N PHE A 62 -0.88 -1.77 -5.01
CA PHE A 62 -1.76 -0.90 -4.25
C PHE A 62 -2.13 0.29 -5.14
N TYR A 63 -3.41 0.66 -5.16
CA TYR A 63 -3.91 1.77 -5.95
C TYR A 63 -4.80 2.65 -5.08
N GLY A 64 -4.55 3.95 -5.00
CA GLY A 64 -5.23 4.76 -3.99
C GLY A 64 -4.54 6.06 -3.64
N ASP A 65 -5.29 7.07 -3.23
CA ASP A 65 -4.74 8.27 -2.59
C ASP A 65 -3.91 7.94 -1.34
N LYS A 66 -4.24 6.82 -0.66
CA LYS A 66 -3.48 6.30 0.49
C LYS A 66 -2.66 5.04 0.17
N SER A 67 -2.51 4.65 -1.10
CA SER A 67 -1.71 3.47 -1.50
C SER A 67 -0.21 3.65 -1.22
N HIS A 68 0.28 4.89 -1.23
CA HIS A 68 1.70 5.20 -1.11
C HIS A 68 2.37 4.59 0.14
N ILE A 69 1.67 4.54 1.27
CA ILE A 69 2.21 3.91 2.49
C ILE A 69 2.38 2.40 2.31
N PHE A 70 1.46 1.76 1.59
CA PHE A 70 1.52 0.32 1.31
C PHE A 70 2.60 -0.01 0.28
N HIS A 71 2.88 0.90 -0.67
CA HIS A 71 4.04 0.77 -1.54
C HIS A 71 5.38 0.83 -0.79
N TYR A 72 5.44 1.61 0.31
CA TYR A 72 6.61 1.64 1.17
C TYR A 72 6.76 0.36 2.00
N LEU A 73 5.65 -0.16 2.55
CA LEU A 73 5.65 -1.36 3.39
C LEU A 73 5.87 -2.64 2.58
N TYR A 74 5.33 -2.71 1.36
CA TYR A 74 5.34 -3.89 0.50
C TYR A 74 5.82 -3.52 -0.91
N PRO A 75 7.12 -3.23 -1.08
CA PRO A 75 7.66 -2.83 -2.36
C PRO A 75 7.66 -4.02 -3.34
N ALA A 76 6.64 -4.10 -4.19
CA ALA A 76 6.61 -5.03 -5.33
C ALA A 76 7.30 -4.42 -6.55
N THR A 77 7.15 -3.11 -6.76
CA THR A 77 7.75 -2.35 -7.86
C THR A 77 8.19 -0.97 -7.37
N SER A 78 9.26 -0.43 -7.96
CA SER A 78 9.69 0.95 -7.68
C SER A 78 8.72 1.94 -8.33
N PHE A 79 8.04 2.72 -7.49
CA PHE A 79 7.15 3.79 -7.90
C PHE A 79 7.84 5.16 -7.74
N GLY A 80 7.81 5.98 -8.78
CA GLY A 80 8.28 7.37 -8.70
C GLY A 80 7.27 8.27 -8.00
N ILE A 81 7.67 9.51 -7.66
CA ILE A 81 6.83 10.51 -6.97
C ILE A 81 5.46 10.73 -7.64
N LYS A 82 5.38 10.59 -8.97
CA LYS A 82 4.12 10.72 -9.73
C LYS A 82 3.07 9.66 -9.38
N ALA A 83 3.46 8.55 -8.74
CA ALA A 83 2.56 7.48 -8.32
C ALA A 83 1.97 7.67 -6.93
N PHE A 84 2.30 8.76 -6.23
CA PHE A 84 1.84 9.01 -4.86
C PHE A 84 0.44 9.62 -4.80
N ASN A 85 -0.11 10.05 -5.94
CA ASN A 85 -1.48 10.55 -6.04
C ASN A 85 -2.20 9.78 -7.16
N GLN A 86 -3.13 8.92 -6.76
CA GLN A 86 -3.78 7.94 -7.64
C GLN A 86 -5.28 8.05 -7.41
N PRO A 87 -5.95 9.03 -8.05
CA PRO A 87 -7.37 9.26 -7.81
C PRO A 87 -8.20 8.03 -8.22
N MET A 88 -9.16 7.63 -7.38
CA MET A 88 -10.10 6.54 -7.69
C MET A 88 -11.18 6.94 -8.71
N GLU A 89 -11.42 8.25 -8.83
CA GLU A 89 -12.49 8.82 -9.66
C GLU A 89 -12.07 9.04 -11.12
N ASP A 90 -10.78 8.85 -11.42
CA ASP A 90 -10.20 9.06 -12.75
C ASP A 90 -9.30 7.89 -13.17
N LEU A 91 -9.29 7.61 -14.46
CA LEU A 91 -8.50 6.57 -15.11
C LEU A 91 -7.12 7.04 -15.55
N ILE A 92 -6.76 8.32 -15.38
CA ILE A 92 -5.45 8.87 -15.81
C ILE A 92 -4.27 8.00 -15.35
N PHE A 93 -4.32 7.44 -14.14
CA PHE A 93 -3.23 6.63 -13.59
C PHE A 93 -3.37 5.13 -13.88
N LEU A 94 -4.55 4.67 -14.30
CA LEU A 94 -4.78 3.25 -14.57
C LEU A 94 -3.79 2.65 -15.59
N PRO A 95 -3.44 3.33 -16.72
CA PRO A 95 -2.41 2.84 -17.63
C PRO A 95 -1.07 2.54 -16.97
N CYS A 96 -0.65 3.31 -15.96
CA CYS A 96 0.59 3.06 -15.24
C CYS A 96 0.54 1.78 -14.41
N ILE A 97 -0.63 1.38 -13.90
CA ILE A 97 -0.80 0.07 -13.28
C ILE A 97 -0.83 -1.00 -14.36
N GLU A 98 -1.56 -0.79 -15.45
CA GLU A 98 -1.67 -1.74 -16.55
C GLU A 98 -0.30 -2.16 -17.08
N ASP A 99 0.57 -1.19 -17.36
CA ASP A 99 1.95 -1.45 -17.80
C ASP A 99 2.75 -2.30 -16.79
N LYS A 100 2.40 -2.24 -15.50
CA LYS A 100 3.07 -3.02 -14.44
C LYS A 100 2.47 -4.40 -14.25
N VAL A 101 1.20 -4.58 -14.58
CA VAL A 101 0.48 -5.86 -14.43
C VAL A 101 0.39 -6.68 -15.72
N ILE A 102 0.69 -6.11 -16.89
CA ILE A 102 0.44 -6.72 -18.20
C ILE A 102 1.18 -8.05 -18.41
N ASP A 103 2.40 -8.20 -17.89
CA ASP A 103 3.21 -9.42 -18.04
C ASP A 103 3.08 -10.39 -16.85
N LYS A 104 2.14 -10.13 -15.93
CA LYS A 104 2.02 -10.88 -14.68
C LYS A 104 0.86 -11.88 -14.76
N THR A 105 1.16 -13.15 -14.49
CA THR A 105 0.17 -14.24 -14.52
C THR A 105 -0.75 -14.26 -13.30
N LYS A 106 -0.28 -13.82 -12.15
CA LYS A 106 -1.06 -13.73 -10.92
C LYS A 106 -0.90 -12.35 -10.30
N VAL A 107 -1.99 -11.60 -10.23
CA VAL A 107 -1.99 -10.20 -9.79
C VAL A 107 -3.12 -9.93 -8.81
N ALA A 108 -2.81 -9.29 -7.68
CA ALA A 108 -3.76 -8.70 -6.77
C ALA A 108 -3.62 -7.17 -6.78
N VAL A 109 -4.74 -6.46 -6.90
CA VAL A 109 -4.82 -5.00 -6.81
C VAL A 109 -5.65 -4.61 -5.59
N PHE A 110 -5.04 -3.88 -4.67
CA PHE A 110 -5.65 -3.36 -3.45
C PHE A 110 -6.06 -1.91 -3.65
N LEU A 111 -7.35 -1.62 -3.55
CA LEU A 111 -7.87 -0.26 -3.68
C LEU A 111 -7.88 0.44 -2.32
N MET A 112 -6.94 1.36 -2.11
CA MET A 112 -6.59 1.99 -0.83
C MET A 112 -6.87 3.51 -0.87
N ASN A 113 -8.14 3.89 -1.06
CA ASN A 113 -8.54 5.31 -1.08
C ASN A 113 -8.50 5.93 0.33
N SER A 114 -9.07 5.20 1.28
CA SER A 114 -9.08 5.48 2.72
C SER A 114 -8.92 4.15 3.44
N TYR A 115 -8.23 4.14 4.59
CA TYR A 115 -8.10 2.93 5.39
C TYR A 115 -8.14 3.28 6.88
N PRO A 116 -8.83 2.48 7.73
CA PRO A 116 -9.58 1.26 7.40
C PRO A 116 -10.97 1.54 6.79
N GLU A 117 -11.37 2.81 6.68
CA GLU A 117 -12.68 3.20 6.17
C GLU A 117 -12.81 2.83 4.69
N SER A 118 -13.68 1.87 4.37
CA SER A 118 -14.19 1.75 3.01
C SER A 118 -15.06 2.98 2.77
N THR A 119 -14.71 3.82 1.79
CA THR A 119 -15.69 4.76 1.24
C THR A 119 -16.75 3.95 0.52
N GLU A 120 -17.72 3.44 1.27
CA GLU A 120 -18.99 2.96 0.75
C GLU A 120 -19.62 4.14 0.02
N SER A 121 -19.64 4.12 -1.32
CA SER A 121 -20.62 4.78 -2.22
C SER A 121 -20.05 5.50 -3.44
N ILE A 122 -18.74 5.74 -3.55
CA ILE A 122 -18.23 6.31 -4.80
C ILE A 122 -18.09 5.17 -5.80
N GLU A 123 -18.86 5.22 -6.89
CA GLU A 123 -18.67 4.32 -8.02
C GLU A 123 -17.22 4.41 -8.50
N ASN A 124 -16.39 3.48 -8.04
CA ASN A 124 -14.97 3.53 -8.28
C ASN A 124 -14.73 3.16 -9.75
N VAL A 125 -14.46 4.18 -10.57
CA VAL A 125 -14.29 4.05 -12.02
C VAL A 125 -13.16 3.06 -12.30
N VAL A 126 -12.10 3.09 -11.49
CA VAL A 126 -10.97 2.17 -11.61
C VAL A 126 -11.38 0.72 -11.29
N GLU A 127 -12.15 0.51 -10.24
CA GLU A 127 -12.67 -0.82 -9.91
C GLU A 127 -13.48 -1.41 -11.08
N LYS A 128 -14.39 -0.62 -11.66
CA LYS A 128 -15.21 -1.04 -12.81
C LYS A 128 -14.34 -1.42 -14.00
N GLU A 129 -13.30 -0.65 -14.31
CA GLU A 129 -12.39 -0.96 -15.41
C GLU A 129 -11.54 -2.20 -15.15
N LEU A 130 -11.04 -2.39 -13.92
CA LEU A 130 -10.31 -3.61 -13.56
C LEU A 130 -11.20 -4.86 -13.67
N ILE A 131 -12.47 -4.78 -13.26
CA ILE A 131 -13.42 -5.89 -13.41
C ILE A 131 -13.66 -6.22 -14.88
N LYS A 132 -13.84 -5.22 -15.75
CA LYS A 132 -13.95 -5.42 -17.22
C LYS A 132 -12.72 -6.13 -17.81
N LYS A 133 -11.55 -5.94 -17.20
CA LYS A 133 -10.27 -6.55 -17.59
C LYS A 133 -10.04 -7.94 -16.98
N GLY A 134 -11.05 -8.52 -16.34
CA GLY A 134 -11.02 -9.89 -15.82
C GLY A 134 -10.58 -10.04 -14.38
N PHE A 135 -10.38 -8.92 -13.65
CA PHE A 135 -10.18 -8.99 -12.20
C PHE A 135 -11.49 -9.35 -11.50
N LYS A 136 -11.39 -10.12 -10.42
CA LYS A 136 -12.53 -10.50 -9.58
C LYS A 136 -12.33 -9.96 -8.17
N LYS A 137 -13.38 -9.39 -7.58
CA LYS A 137 -13.37 -8.99 -6.17
C LYS A 137 -13.14 -10.22 -5.30
N SER A 138 -12.26 -10.08 -4.32
CA SER A 138 -11.92 -11.07 -3.32
C SER A 138 -11.85 -10.38 -1.96
N GLN A 139 -12.23 -11.10 -0.91
CA GLN A 139 -12.22 -10.58 0.45
C GLN A 139 -11.60 -11.63 1.37
N LYS A 140 -10.65 -11.19 2.21
CA LYS A 140 -10.06 -11.99 3.28
C LYS A 140 -10.07 -11.17 4.56
N GLY A 141 -10.88 -11.58 5.53
CA GLY A 141 -11.09 -10.79 6.75
C GLY A 141 -11.70 -9.42 6.43
N SER A 142 -11.07 -8.36 6.95
CA SER A 142 -11.48 -6.96 6.68
C SER A 142 -10.91 -6.37 5.39
N VAL A 143 -10.11 -7.14 4.64
CA VAL A 143 -9.37 -6.64 3.47
C VAL A 143 -10.03 -7.09 2.18
N GLU A 144 -10.42 -6.12 1.35
CA GLU A 144 -10.93 -6.32 0.00
C GLU A 144 -9.85 -6.01 -1.04
N PHE A 145 -9.79 -6.83 -2.09
CA PHE A 145 -8.85 -6.67 -3.20
C PHE A 145 -9.42 -7.29 -4.48
N LEU A 146 -8.83 -6.93 -5.62
CA LEU A 146 -9.15 -7.43 -6.95
C LEU A 146 -8.09 -8.43 -7.38
N LEU A 147 -8.47 -9.66 -7.68
CA LEU A 147 -7.56 -10.74 -8.06
C LEU A 147 -7.75 -11.13 -9.53
N LYS A 148 -6.64 -11.26 -10.26
CA LYS A 148 -6.59 -11.84 -11.60
C LYS A 148 -5.54 -12.94 -11.62
N ILE A 149 -5.96 -14.13 -12.01
CA ILE A 149 -5.09 -15.28 -12.24
C ILE A 149 -5.32 -15.71 -13.69
N GLU A 150 -4.31 -15.50 -14.52
CA GLU A 150 -4.22 -16.08 -15.84
C GLU A 150 -3.56 -17.45 -15.73
N ASP A 151 -4.31 -18.50 -16.04
CA ASP A 151 -3.72 -19.82 -16.22
C ASP A 151 -2.79 -19.75 -17.44
N GLN A 152 -1.53 -20.14 -17.27
CA GLN A 152 -0.64 -20.41 -18.40
C GLN A 152 -1.11 -21.66 -19.15
N ASN A 153 -2.22 -21.54 -19.87
CA ASN A 153 -2.57 -22.46 -20.93
C ASN A 153 -2.68 -21.65 -22.21
N PHE A 154 -1.92 -22.08 -23.22
CA PHE A 154 -1.78 -21.55 -24.57
C PHE A 154 -0.70 -20.47 -24.80
N LYS A 155 0.54 -20.95 -24.99
CA LYS A 155 1.08 -21.12 -26.35
C LYS A 155 2.17 -22.19 -26.39
#